data_AF-A0A932PCH8-F1
#
_entry.id   AF-A0A932PCH8-F1
#
_cell.length_a   1.000
_cell.length_b   1.000
_cell.length_c   1.000
_cell.angle_alpha   90.00
_cell.angle_beta   90.00
_cell.angle_gamma   90.00
#
_symmetry.space_group_name_H-M   'P 1'
#
loop_
_entity.id
_entity.type
_entity.pdbx_description
1 polymer ?
#
loop_
_entity_poly.entity_id
_entity_poly.type
_entity_poly.pdbx_seq_one_letter_code
_entity_poly.pdbx_strand_id
1 'polypeptide(L)'
;MRILLAHHAPPDTDLAGRQMLVLAGTLQAAGQEARILPIPDSDADRPFRRPSLTPNEDGGQDYCDLTSADLAIHRQMLRRGLDQEVHQFNPHIIHCQHIWVLAHLALESGAPYVITAHSAELDALARDGRYSRFAHQAAENAGRILVATTELATRVGQVFPELKEGVVVIPPTSAARVISVYEAVLRARGVTVD
;
A
#
# COMPACT_ATOMS: atom_id res chain seq x y z
N MET A 1 -10.29 6.52 -14.84
CA MET A 1 -10.01 7.03 -13.48
C MET A 1 -8.51 7.24 -13.26
N ARG A 2 -8.15 8.21 -12.42
CA ARG A 2 -6.78 8.46 -11.95
C ARG A 2 -6.48 7.59 -10.73
N ILE A 3 -5.52 6.68 -10.86
CA ILE A 3 -5.15 5.69 -9.84
C ILE A 3 -3.68 5.87 -9.47
N LEU A 4 -3.41 6.15 -8.20
CA LEU A 4 -2.04 6.20 -7.69
C LEU A 4 -1.70 4.86 -7.01
N LEU A 5 -0.73 4.13 -7.55
CA LEU A 5 -0.22 2.89 -6.98
C LEU A 5 0.96 3.23 -6.07
N ALA A 6 0.87 2.89 -4.79
CA ALA A 6 1.89 3.22 -3.79
C ALA A 6 2.60 1.95 -3.29
N HIS A 7 3.93 1.93 -3.40
CA HIS A 7 4.79 0.89 -2.83
C HIS A 7 5.91 1.52 -2.03
N HIS A 8 6.45 0.82 -1.03
CA HIS A 8 7.39 1.41 -0.06
C HIS A 8 8.85 1.41 -0.53
N ALA A 9 9.12 0.75 -1.66
CA ALA A 9 10.42 0.61 -2.28
C ALA A 9 10.29 0.78 -3.81
N PRO A 10 11.41 0.92 -4.55
CA PRO A 10 11.38 0.87 -6.01
C PRO A 10 10.67 -0.41 -6.51
N PRO A 11 9.83 -0.36 -7.54
CA PRO A 11 8.94 -1.48 -7.87
C PRO A 11 9.63 -2.76 -8.36
N ASP A 12 10.92 -2.71 -8.71
CA ASP A 12 11.69 -3.86 -9.18
C ASP A 12 12.39 -4.64 -8.05
N THR A 13 12.38 -4.12 -6.83
CA THR A 13 13.10 -4.70 -5.68
C THR A 13 12.48 -5.99 -5.17
N ASP A 14 11.16 -6.06 -5.05
CA ASP A 14 10.46 -7.21 -4.47
C ASP A 14 9.28 -7.70 -5.34
N LEU A 15 8.69 -8.84 -4.94
CA LEU A 15 7.57 -9.43 -5.66
C LEU A 15 6.33 -8.53 -5.69
N ALA A 16 6.03 -7.81 -4.60
CA ALA A 16 4.86 -6.94 -4.50
C ALA A 16 5.00 -5.74 -5.44
N GLY A 17 6.19 -5.14 -5.52
CA GLY A 17 6.54 -4.11 -6.48
C GLY A 17 6.38 -4.59 -7.93
N ARG A 18 6.88 -5.80 -8.25
CA ARG A 18 6.76 -6.35 -9.61
C ARG A 18 5.31 -6.63 -9.99
N GLN A 19 4.51 -7.12 -9.05
CA GLN A 19 3.06 -7.28 -9.24
C GLN A 19 2.39 -5.93 -9.46
N MET A 20 2.79 -4.89 -8.74
CA MET A 20 2.30 -3.53 -8.93
C MET A 20 2.65 -2.98 -10.32
N LEU A 21 3.84 -3.26 -10.87
CA LEU A 21 4.21 -2.89 -12.24
C LEU A 21 3.29 -3.54 -13.28
N VAL A 22 3.02 -4.84 -13.13
CA VAL A 22 2.09 -5.57 -14.01
C VAL A 22 0.67 -5.00 -13.89
N LEU A 23 0.22 -4.71 -12.67
CA LEU A 23 -1.08 -4.08 -12.44
C LEU A 23 -1.14 -2.69 -13.10
N ALA A 24 -0.11 -1.87 -12.98
CA ALA A 24 -0.03 -0.56 -13.62
C ALA A 24 -0.22 -0.66 -15.13
N GLY A 25 0.53 -1.54 -15.80
CA GLY A 25 0.44 -1.74 -17.25
C GLY A 25 -0.93 -2.27 -17.69
N THR A 26 -1.53 -3.18 -16.93
CA THR A 26 -2.87 -3.71 -17.25
C THR A 26 -3.99 -2.69 -17.00
N LEU A 27 -3.87 -1.83 -15.99
CA LEU A 27 -4.78 -0.70 -15.76
C LEU A 27 -4.68 0.32 -16.91
N GLN A 28 -3.47 0.66 -17.33
CA GLN A 28 -3.24 1.55 -18.47
C GLN A 28 -3.79 0.98 -19.78
N ALA A 29 -3.57 -0.32 -20.04
CA ALA A 29 -4.16 -1.01 -21.19
C ALA A 29 -5.69 -1.03 -21.16
N ALA A 30 -6.30 -0.99 -19.97
CA ALA A 30 -7.74 -0.86 -19.76
C ALA A 30 -8.26 0.59 -19.80
N GLY A 31 -7.45 1.54 -20.29
CA GLY A 31 -7.82 2.95 -20.44
C GLY A 31 -7.82 3.76 -19.14
N GLN A 32 -7.25 3.23 -18.06
CA GLN A 32 -7.13 3.95 -16.80
C GLN A 32 -5.84 4.77 -16.75
N GLU A 33 -5.89 5.91 -16.08
CA GLU A 33 -4.70 6.72 -15.85
C GLU A 33 -4.05 6.22 -14.56
N ALA A 34 -3.11 5.29 -14.66
CA ALA A 34 -2.39 4.73 -13.51
C ALA A 34 -0.97 5.28 -13.44
N ARG A 35 -0.56 5.73 -12.24
CA ARG A 35 0.82 6.15 -11.93
C ARG A 35 1.32 5.42 -10.70
N ILE A 36 2.64 5.21 -10.65
CA ILE A 36 3.31 4.67 -9.47
C ILE A 36 3.92 5.83 -8.69
N LEU A 37 3.70 5.82 -7.38
CA LEU A 37 4.31 6.77 -6.45
C LEU A 37 5.85 6.67 -6.58
N PRO A 38 6.55 7.74 -6.96
CA PRO A 38 8.01 7.73 -6.96
C PRO A 38 8.51 7.68 -5.51
N ILE A 39 9.40 6.73 -5.24
CA ILE A 39 10.07 6.61 -3.94
C ILE A 39 11.48 7.15 -4.09
N PRO A 40 11.95 8.03 -3.18
CA PRO A 40 13.33 8.49 -3.20
C PRO A 40 14.28 7.31 -3.06
N ASP A 41 15.03 7.02 -4.12
CA ASP A 41 15.98 5.90 -4.15
C ASP A 41 17.34 6.26 -3.52
N SER A 42 17.56 7.54 -3.24
CA SER A 42 18.81 8.01 -2.67
C SER A 42 18.93 7.65 -1.19
N ASP A 43 19.93 6.83 -0.86
CA ASP A 43 20.41 6.66 0.51
C ASP A 43 21.00 7.97 1.07
N ALA A 44 21.35 8.94 0.23
CA ALA A 44 21.89 10.23 0.68
C ALA A 44 20.89 11.06 1.48
N ASP A 45 19.59 10.77 1.37
CA ASP A 45 18.51 11.50 2.04
C ASP A 45 18.11 10.89 3.40
N ARG A 46 18.78 9.81 3.85
CA ARG A 46 18.43 9.08 5.09
C ARG A 46 19.66 8.74 5.95
N PRO A 47 19.57 8.83 7.30
CA PRO A 47 20.67 8.45 8.20
C PRO A 47 20.75 6.94 8.50
N PHE A 48 19.89 6.11 7.88
CA PHE A 48 19.78 4.66 8.09
C PHE A 48 19.65 3.94 6.75
N ARG A 49 19.94 2.63 6.69
CA ARG A 49 19.80 1.84 5.46
C ARG A 49 18.32 1.72 5.07
N ARG A 50 18.02 1.61 3.78
CA ARG A 50 16.65 1.37 3.30
C ARG A 50 15.99 0.20 4.07
N PRO A 51 14.81 0.41 4.68
CA PRO A 51 14.12 -0.65 5.40
C PRO A 51 13.45 -1.62 4.42
N SER A 52 13.46 -2.91 4.73
CA SER A 52 12.82 -3.98 3.96
C SER A 52 12.12 -4.99 4.89
N LEU A 53 11.03 -5.59 4.40
CA LEU A 53 10.37 -6.76 5.02
C LEU A 53 11.18 -8.04 4.86
N THR A 54 12.06 -8.06 3.86
CA THR A 54 12.89 -9.19 3.43
C THR A 54 14.35 -8.75 3.40
N PRO A 55 14.93 -8.30 4.55
CA PRO A 55 16.26 -7.69 4.59
C PRO A 55 17.38 -8.62 4.09
N ASN A 56 17.21 -9.94 4.23
CA ASN A 56 18.17 -10.94 3.75
C ASN A 56 18.20 -11.07 2.22
N GLU A 57 17.11 -10.69 1.53
CA GLU A 57 16.99 -10.76 0.07
C GLU A 57 17.41 -9.43 -0.58
N ASP A 58 17.08 -8.31 0.08
CA ASP A 58 17.25 -6.97 -0.49
C ASP A 58 18.48 -6.20 0.05
N GLY A 59 19.22 -6.79 1.00
CA GLY A 59 20.37 -6.14 1.67
C GLY A 59 20.00 -4.96 2.58
N GLY A 60 18.72 -4.77 2.85
CA GLY A 60 18.16 -3.70 3.67
C GLY A 60 18.28 -3.94 5.18
N GLN A 61 17.80 -2.97 5.96
CA GLN A 61 17.57 -3.11 7.40
C GLN A 61 16.15 -3.66 7.65
N ASP A 62 15.94 -4.53 8.63
CA ASP A 62 14.57 -4.95 8.99
C ASP A 62 13.78 -3.71 9.45
N TYR A 63 12.54 -3.56 9.01
CA TYR A 63 11.66 -2.49 9.51
C TYR A 63 11.57 -2.48 11.04
N CYS A 64 11.60 -3.64 11.69
CA CYS A 64 11.56 -3.76 13.15
C CYS A 64 12.82 -3.22 13.83
N ASP A 65 13.94 -3.09 13.10
CA ASP A 65 15.20 -2.58 13.63
C ASP A 65 15.30 -1.04 13.56
N LEU A 66 14.32 -0.36 12.95
CA LEU A 66 14.30 1.10 12.90
C LEU A 66 14.02 1.68 14.29
N THR A 67 14.83 2.66 14.72
CA THR A 67 14.49 3.45 15.91
C THR A 67 13.21 4.27 15.65
N SER A 68 12.61 4.80 16.71
CA SER A 68 11.44 5.68 16.54
C SER A 68 11.77 6.96 15.77
N ALA A 69 13.01 7.45 15.86
CA ALA A 69 13.48 8.60 15.09
C ALA A 69 13.64 8.25 13.60
N ASP A 70 14.25 7.09 13.29
CA ASP A 70 14.42 6.64 11.91
C ASP A 70 13.08 6.37 11.23
N LEU A 71 12.15 5.73 11.95
CA LEU A 71 10.78 5.51 11.45
C LEU A 71 10.06 6.84 11.17
N ALA A 72 10.23 7.84 12.03
CA ALA A 72 9.62 9.16 11.82
C ALA A 72 10.20 9.85 10.56
N ILE A 73 11.52 9.80 10.37
CA ILE A 73 12.20 10.32 9.16
C ILE A 73 11.71 9.57 7.93
N HIS A 74 11.72 8.23 7.96
CA HIS A 74 11.26 7.38 6.86
C HIS A 74 9.82 7.72 6.46
N ARG A 75 8.93 7.80 7.45
CA ARG A 75 7.52 8.16 7.25
C ARG A 75 7.37 9.57 6.68
N GLN A 76 8.17 10.53 7.12
CA GLN A 76 8.14 11.89 6.58
C GLN A 76 8.59 11.94 5.12
N MET A 77 9.60 11.15 4.73
CA MET A 77 10.04 11.05 3.33
C MET A 77 8.92 10.49 2.44
N LEU A 78 8.31 9.38 2.84
CA LEU A 78 7.17 8.79 2.12
C LEU A 78 5.99 9.77 2.05
N ARG A 79 5.70 10.46 3.15
CA ARG A 79 4.64 11.47 3.24
C ARG A 79 4.83 12.59 2.21
N ARG A 80 6.05 13.14 2.11
CA ARG A 80 6.36 14.22 1.15
C ARG A 80 6.12 13.79 -0.29
N GLY A 81 6.60 12.60 -0.66
CA GLY A 81 6.36 12.04 -2.00
C GLY A 81 4.87 11.83 -2.27
N LEU A 82 4.15 11.27 -1.29
CA LEU A 82 2.71 11.06 -1.40
C LEU A 82 1.93 12.36 -1.54
N ASP A 83 2.18 13.35 -0.68
CA ASP A 83 1.50 14.65 -0.73
C ASP A 83 1.73 15.35 -2.06
N GLN A 84 2.96 15.30 -2.58
CA GLN A 84 3.29 15.87 -3.88
C GLN A 84 2.50 15.21 -5.01
N GLU A 85 2.48 13.88 -5.06
CA GLU A 85 1.72 13.17 -6.10
C GLU A 85 0.22 13.34 -5.93
N VAL A 86 -0.31 13.31 -4.70
CA VAL A 86 -1.73 13.57 -4.45
C VAL A 86 -2.11 14.98 -4.94
N HIS A 87 -1.25 15.98 -4.73
CA HIS A 87 -1.50 17.34 -5.20
C HIS A 87 -1.40 17.46 -6.73
N GLN A 88 -0.37 16.88 -7.35
CA GLN A 88 -0.07 17.05 -8.78
C GLN A 88 -0.92 16.15 -9.67
N PHE A 89 -1.13 14.90 -9.26
CA PHE A 89 -1.88 13.90 -10.01
C PHE A 89 -3.37 13.88 -9.65
N ASN A 90 -3.73 14.35 -8.44
CA ASN A 90 -5.10 14.38 -7.95
C ASN A 90 -5.83 13.04 -8.14
N PRO A 91 -5.31 11.93 -7.59
CA PRO A 91 -5.85 10.60 -7.82
C PRO A 91 -7.28 10.49 -7.29
N HIS A 92 -8.15 9.80 -8.02
CA HIS A 92 -9.47 9.43 -7.49
C HIS A 92 -9.32 8.38 -6.38
N ILE A 93 -8.34 7.48 -6.52
CA ILE A 93 -8.08 6.41 -5.57
C ILE A 93 -6.58 6.12 -5.45
N ILE A 94 -6.14 5.78 -4.24
CA ILE A 94 -4.80 5.26 -3.97
C ILE A 94 -4.88 3.75 -3.76
N HIS A 95 -4.00 2.98 -4.38
CA HIS A 95 -3.84 1.55 -4.11
C HIS A 95 -2.49 1.32 -3.46
N CYS A 96 -2.50 1.08 -2.15
CA CYS A 96 -1.31 0.78 -1.37
C CYS A 96 -0.97 -0.70 -1.45
N GLN A 97 0.27 -1.00 -1.83
CA GLN A 97 0.90 -2.25 -1.44
C GLN A 97 1.25 -2.15 0.05
N HIS A 98 0.91 -3.19 0.80
CA HIS A 98 1.12 -3.32 2.25
C HIS A 98 0.16 -2.49 3.11
N ILE A 99 -0.30 -3.08 4.23
CA ILE A 99 -1.35 -2.56 5.13
C ILE A 99 -0.85 -1.52 6.14
N TRP A 100 0.46 -1.27 6.19
CA TRP A 100 1.11 -0.54 7.28
C TRP A 100 1.41 0.95 6.97
N VAL A 101 2.69 1.36 6.89
CA VAL A 101 3.13 2.76 6.86
C VAL A 101 2.52 3.54 5.70
N LEU A 102 2.59 3.04 4.47
CA LEU A 102 2.02 3.73 3.30
C LEU A 102 0.50 3.77 3.31
N ALA A 103 -0.17 2.70 3.73
CA ALA A 103 -1.63 2.69 3.85
C ALA A 103 -2.11 3.68 4.92
N HIS A 104 -1.37 3.81 6.03
CA HIS A 104 -1.64 4.83 7.04
C HIS A 104 -1.41 6.25 6.50
N LEU A 105 -0.41 6.46 5.63
CA LEU A 105 -0.23 7.75 4.96
C LEU A 105 -1.33 8.04 3.94
N ALA A 106 -1.84 7.03 3.24
CA ALA A 106 -2.98 7.18 2.34
C ALA A 106 -4.24 7.58 3.13
N LEU A 107 -4.48 7.01 4.31
CA LEU A 107 -5.51 7.47 5.24
C LEU A 107 -5.37 8.97 5.56
N GLU A 108 -4.16 9.40 5.95
CA GLU A 108 -3.91 10.82 6.29
C GLU A 108 -4.05 11.78 5.11
N SER A 109 -3.96 11.29 3.87
CA SER A 109 -4.17 12.11 2.66
C SER A 109 -5.64 12.49 2.45
N GLY A 110 -6.57 11.74 3.04
CA GLY A 110 -8.01 11.90 2.85
C GLY A 110 -8.55 11.35 1.52
N ALA A 111 -7.69 10.91 0.60
CA ALA A 111 -8.11 10.27 -0.63
C ALA A 111 -8.70 8.87 -0.35
N PRO A 112 -9.72 8.42 -1.11
CA PRO A 112 -10.14 7.03 -1.06
C PRO A 112 -8.97 6.09 -1.36
N TYR A 113 -8.87 4.98 -0.66
CA TYR A 113 -7.80 4.02 -0.89
C TYR A 113 -8.22 2.57 -0.68
N VAL A 114 -7.47 1.68 -1.31
CA VAL A 114 -7.49 0.23 -1.07
C VAL A 114 -6.10 -0.26 -0.75
N ILE A 115 -6.03 -1.43 -0.15
CA ILE A 115 -4.79 -2.06 0.30
C ILE A 115 -4.67 -3.42 -0.38
N THR A 116 -3.52 -3.77 -0.94
CA THR A 116 -3.16 -5.19 -1.13
C THR A 116 -2.29 -5.62 0.04
N ALA A 117 -2.79 -6.57 0.83
CA ALA A 117 -2.08 -7.13 1.96
C ALA A 117 -1.23 -8.32 1.54
N HIS A 118 -0.09 -8.50 2.20
CA HIS A 118 0.90 -9.56 1.92
C HIS A 118 1.20 -10.37 3.20
N SER A 119 1.72 -11.57 3.06
CA SER A 119 1.99 -12.43 4.22
C SER A 119 3.09 -11.88 5.14
N ALA A 120 4.18 -11.33 4.59
CA ALA A 120 5.37 -10.95 5.33
C ALA A 120 5.11 -9.81 6.34
N GLU A 121 4.21 -8.89 6.02
CA GLU A 121 3.87 -7.79 6.91
C GLU A 121 3.08 -8.25 8.14
N LEU A 122 2.22 -9.27 8.04
CA LEU A 122 1.42 -9.74 9.18
C LEU A 122 2.31 -10.27 10.32
N ASP A 123 3.43 -10.88 9.96
CA ASP A 123 4.43 -11.36 10.93
C ASP A 123 5.18 -10.17 11.57
N ALA A 124 5.44 -9.10 10.81
CA ALA A 124 6.02 -7.87 11.33
C ALA A 124 5.06 -7.12 12.29
N LEU A 125 3.75 -7.12 12.01
CA LEU A 125 2.75 -6.51 12.89
C LEU A 125 2.73 -7.15 14.29
N ALA A 126 2.96 -8.45 14.37
CA ALA A 126 3.02 -9.18 15.64
C ALA A 126 4.29 -8.85 16.46
N ARG A 127 5.38 -8.44 15.77
CA ARG A 127 6.68 -8.16 16.40
C ARG A 127 6.81 -6.73 16.94
N ASP A 128 6.14 -5.76 16.32
CA ASP A 128 6.29 -4.34 16.66
C ASP A 128 4.95 -3.60 16.70
N GLY A 129 4.58 -3.15 17.90
CA GLY A 129 3.32 -2.45 18.16
C GLY A 129 3.16 -1.12 17.39
N ARG A 130 4.26 -0.49 16.93
CA ARG A 130 4.19 0.72 16.11
C ARG A 130 3.52 0.43 14.77
N TYR A 131 3.91 -0.65 14.11
CA TYR A 131 3.33 -1.05 12.82
C TYR A 131 1.92 -1.61 12.98
N SER A 132 1.66 -2.37 14.06
CA SER A 132 0.30 -2.82 14.40
C SER A 132 -0.67 -1.65 14.47
N ARG A 133 -0.32 -0.57 15.18
CA ARG A 133 -1.17 0.63 15.26
C ARG A 133 -1.45 1.25 13.88
N PHE A 134 -0.42 1.45 13.05
CA PHE A 134 -0.61 2.00 11.71
C PHE A 134 -1.50 1.10 10.85
N ALA A 135 -1.30 -0.21 10.94
CA ALA A 135 -2.04 -1.19 10.17
C ALA A 135 -3.53 -1.22 10.55
N HIS A 136 -3.87 -1.25 11.85
CA HIS A 136 -5.28 -1.22 12.27
C HIS A 136 -5.99 0.04 11.80
N GLN A 137 -5.40 1.22 12.02
CA GLN A 137 -5.99 2.49 11.59
C GLN A 137 -6.20 2.54 10.07
N ALA A 138 -5.21 2.09 9.30
CA ALA A 138 -5.29 2.03 7.85
C ALA A 138 -6.31 1.00 7.36
N ALA A 139 -6.38 -0.17 7.99
CA ALA A 139 -7.28 -1.24 7.62
C ALA A 139 -8.75 -0.85 7.86
N GLU A 140 -9.06 -0.27 9.03
CA GLU A 140 -10.41 0.16 9.43
C GLU A 140 -11.04 1.17 8.46
N ASN A 141 -10.22 2.00 7.82
CA ASN A 141 -10.67 3.09 6.96
C ASN A 141 -10.52 2.79 5.46
N ALA A 142 -9.85 1.68 5.12
CA ALA A 142 -9.66 1.26 3.74
C ALA A 142 -11.02 0.95 3.09
N GLY A 143 -11.15 1.27 1.80
CA GLY A 143 -12.33 0.89 1.04
C GLY A 143 -12.48 -0.62 0.97
N ARG A 144 -11.37 -1.34 0.67
CA ARG A 144 -11.25 -2.79 0.68
C ARG A 144 -9.80 -3.19 0.94
N ILE A 145 -9.63 -4.40 1.47
CA ILE A 145 -8.34 -5.09 1.59
C ILE A 145 -8.33 -6.24 0.58
N LEU A 146 -7.37 -6.23 -0.33
CA LEU A 146 -7.19 -7.22 -1.37
C LEU A 146 -6.11 -8.21 -0.92
N VAL A 147 -6.35 -9.48 -1.21
CA VAL A 147 -5.40 -10.57 -0.92
C VAL A 147 -5.36 -11.54 -2.08
N ALA A 148 -4.20 -12.15 -2.32
CA ALA A 148 -4.00 -13.06 -3.43
C ALA A 148 -4.69 -14.42 -3.24
N THR A 149 -4.87 -14.87 -1.99
CA THR A 149 -5.37 -16.21 -1.67
C THR A 149 -6.34 -16.22 -0.49
N THR A 150 -7.15 -17.28 -0.39
CA THR A 150 -8.11 -17.50 0.70
C THR A 150 -7.40 -17.74 2.05
N GLU A 151 -6.22 -18.36 2.03
CA GLU A 151 -5.39 -18.58 3.21
C GLU A 151 -4.94 -17.24 3.78
N LEU A 152 -4.47 -16.32 2.92
CA LEU A 152 -4.10 -14.98 3.35
C LEU A 152 -5.33 -14.19 3.83
N ALA A 153 -6.48 -14.33 3.17
CA ALA A 153 -7.74 -13.73 3.66
C ALA A 153 -8.07 -14.17 5.09
N THR A 154 -7.88 -15.46 5.39
CA THR A 154 -8.10 -16.02 6.73
C THR A 154 -7.13 -15.42 7.74
N ARG A 155 -5.84 -15.29 7.38
CA ARG A 155 -4.83 -14.66 8.25
C ARG A 155 -5.13 -13.18 8.50
N VAL A 156 -5.48 -12.43 7.46
CA VAL A 156 -5.91 -11.02 7.61
C VAL A 156 -7.12 -10.93 8.53
N GLY A 157 -8.12 -11.81 8.39
CA GLY A 157 -9.28 -11.85 9.28
C GLY A 157 -8.98 -12.27 10.72
N GLN A 158 -7.86 -12.92 10.99
CA GLN A 158 -7.40 -13.21 12.37
C GLN A 158 -6.75 -11.97 13.00
N VAL A 159 -6.03 -11.17 12.21
CA VAL A 159 -5.38 -9.94 12.68
C VAL A 159 -6.38 -8.79 12.78
N PHE A 160 -7.35 -8.71 11.86
CA PHE A 160 -8.39 -7.68 11.80
C PHE A 160 -9.79 -8.32 11.78
N PRO A 161 -10.27 -8.90 12.90
CA PRO A 161 -11.57 -9.59 12.97
C PRO A 161 -12.76 -8.73 12.51
N GLU A 162 -12.71 -7.43 12.80
CA GLU A 162 -13.72 -6.43 12.47
C GLU A 162 -13.84 -6.16 10.96
N LEU A 163 -12.86 -6.57 10.15
CA LEU A 163 -12.78 -6.22 8.72
C LEU A 163 -13.07 -7.38 7.78
N LYS A 164 -13.59 -8.51 8.29
CA LYS A 164 -13.78 -9.74 7.49
C LYS A 164 -14.60 -9.52 6.22
N GLU A 165 -15.61 -8.65 6.25
CA GLU A 165 -16.44 -8.31 5.07
C GLU A 165 -15.75 -7.35 4.09
N GLY A 166 -14.69 -6.66 4.53
CA GLY A 166 -13.89 -5.76 3.71
C GLY A 166 -12.74 -6.45 2.95
N VAL A 167 -12.48 -7.73 3.21
CA VAL A 167 -11.41 -8.51 2.56
C VAL A 167 -11.91 -9.19 1.29
N VAL A 168 -11.23 -8.97 0.17
CA VAL A 168 -11.58 -9.52 -1.15
C VAL A 168 -10.41 -10.31 -1.72
N VAL A 169 -10.64 -11.57 -2.09
CA VAL A 169 -9.64 -12.40 -2.75
C VAL A 169 -9.60 -12.06 -4.24
N ILE A 170 -8.52 -11.42 -4.68
CA ILE A 170 -8.28 -11.03 -6.08
C ILE A 170 -6.87 -11.44 -6.47
N PRO A 171 -6.70 -12.20 -7.56
CA PRO A 171 -5.37 -12.42 -8.13
C PRO A 171 -4.73 -11.07 -8.49
N PRO A 172 -3.48 -10.80 -8.08
CA PRO A 172 -2.88 -9.46 -8.13
C PRO A 172 -2.80 -8.82 -9.52
N THR A 173 -2.99 -9.59 -10.60
CA THR A 173 -2.92 -9.14 -11.99
C THR A 173 -4.29 -8.94 -12.67
N SER A 174 -5.40 -9.14 -11.96
CA SER A 174 -6.75 -9.07 -12.55
C SER A 174 -7.29 -7.64 -12.63
N ALA A 175 -6.84 -6.85 -13.61
CA ALA A 175 -7.23 -5.45 -13.77
C ALA A 175 -8.75 -5.22 -13.75
N ALA A 176 -9.53 -6.03 -14.48
CA ALA A 176 -10.99 -5.88 -14.50
C ALA A 176 -11.62 -6.01 -13.11
N ARG A 177 -11.19 -7.00 -12.31
CA ARG A 177 -11.71 -7.20 -10.95
C ARG A 177 -11.27 -6.09 -10.01
N VAL A 178 -10.02 -5.64 -10.15
CA VAL A 178 -9.47 -4.53 -9.37
C VAL A 178 -10.20 -3.21 -9.69
N ILE A 179 -10.47 -2.93 -10.96
CA ILE A 179 -11.26 -1.76 -11.39
C ILE A 179 -12.66 -1.79 -10.77
N SER A 180 -13.35 -2.93 -10.81
CA SER A 180 -14.67 -3.05 -10.18
C SER A 180 -14.65 -2.76 -8.68
N VAL A 181 -13.56 -3.14 -7.97
CA VAL A 181 -13.39 -2.75 -6.57
C VAL A 181 -13.22 -1.24 -6.44
N TYR A 182 -12.38 -0.62 -7.27
CA TYR A 182 -12.19 0.83 -7.23
C TYR A 182 -13.50 1.57 -7.44
N GLU A 183 -14.28 1.20 -8.45
CA GLU A 183 -15.58 1.81 -8.74
C GLU A 183 -16.56 1.68 -7.56
N ALA A 184 -16.61 0.51 -6.91
CA ALA A 184 -17.43 0.29 -5.73
C ALA A 184 -17.01 1.19 -4.56
N VAL A 185 -15.70 1.34 -4.33
CA VAL A 185 -15.15 2.21 -3.28
C VAL A 185 -15.46 3.68 -3.57
N LEU A 186 -15.24 4.14 -4.80
CA LEU A 186 -15.52 5.53 -5.18
C LEU A 186 -17.01 5.86 -5.08
N ARG A 187 -17.88 4.95 -5.54
CA ARG A 187 -19.33 5.11 -5.41
C ARG A 187 -19.77 5.22 -3.95
N ALA A 188 -19.24 4.37 -3.07
CA ALA A 188 -19.54 4.42 -1.64
C ALA A 188 -19.06 5.72 -0.97
N ARG A 189 -18.04 6.37 -1.53
CA ARG A 189 -17.50 7.65 -1.06
C ARG A 189 -18.08 8.88 -1.77
N GLY A 190 -19.03 8.69 -2.69
CA GLY A 190 -19.65 9.78 -3.46
C GLY A 190 -18.69 10.48 -4.43
N VAL A 191 -17.61 9.81 -4.86
CA VAL A 191 -16.64 10.37 -5.80
C VAL A 191 -17.08 10.07 -7.24
N THR A 192 -17.29 11.11 -8.03
CA THR A 192 -17.59 11.00 -9.46
C THR A 192 -16.29 10.89 -10.26
N VAL A 193 -16.26 9.96 -11.22
CA VAL A 193 -15.18 9.82 -12.20
C VAL A 193 -15.72 10.38 -13.51
N ASP A 194 -15.31 11.60 -13.83
CA ASP A 194 -15.56 12.23 -15.15
C ASP A 194 -14.56 11.72 -16.21
#